data_AF-A0A150KGS5-F1
#
_entry.id   AF-A0A150KGS5-F1
#
_cell.length_a   1.000
_cell.length_b   1.000
_cell.length_c   1.000
_cell.angle_alpha   90.00
_cell.angle_beta   90.00
_cell.angle_gamma   90.00
#
_symmetry.space_group_name_H-M   'P 1'
#
loop_
_entity.id
_entity.type
_entity.pdbx_description
1 polymer ?
#
loop_
_entity_poly.entity_id
_entity_poly.type
_entity_poly.pdbx_seq_one_letter_code
_entity_poly.pdbx_strand_id
1 'polypeptide(L)' 'MKDPIKDPKVLKEALEYARHSLYLSGMDMTEEDMKNVMAVLTGKMTMQELIEKLKEI' A
#
# COMPACT_ATOMS: atom_id res chain seq x y z
N MET A 1 20.32 -0.60 13.94
CA MET A 1 18.88 -0.81 13.71
C MET A 1 18.73 -1.51 12.37
N LYS A 2 18.07 -2.67 12.29
CA LYS A 2 17.72 -3.27 11.00
C LYS A 2 16.59 -2.43 10.42
N ASP A 3 16.79 -1.80 9.27
CA ASP A 3 15.70 -1.13 8.54
C ASP A 3 14.59 -2.16 8.26
N PRO A 4 13.44 -2.07 8.94
CA PRO A 4 12.49 -3.19 8.96
C PRO A 4 11.72 -3.39 7.65
N ILE A 5 11.82 -2.46 6.69
CA ILE A 5 10.92 -2.38 5.53
C ILE A 5 11.59 -2.87 4.22
N LYS A 6 12.83 -3.37 4.26
CA LYS A 6 13.51 -3.88 3.04
C LYS A 6 13.16 -5.34 2.70
N ASP A 7 12.57 -6.09 3.62
CA ASP A 7 12.16 -7.48 3.37
C ASP A 7 10.77 -7.50 2.70
N PRO A 8 10.64 -8.00 1.44
CA PRO A 8 9.36 -8.07 0.74
C PRO A 8 8.29 -8.87 1.47
N LYS A 9 8.67 -9.88 2.27
CA LYS A 9 7.73 -10.70 3.03
C LYS A 9 7.12 -9.92 4.18
N VAL A 10 7.95 -9.20 4.94
CA VAL A 10 7.50 -8.35 6.05
C VAL A 10 6.58 -7.23 5.54
N LEU A 11 6.93 -6.64 4.39
CA LEU A 11 6.10 -5.62 3.74
C LEU A 11 4.73 -6.17 3.32
N LYS A 12 4.69 -7.38 2.76
CA LYS A 12 3.43 -8.03 2.38
C LYS A 12 2.54 -8.31 3.58
N GLU A 13 3.09 -8.87 4.66
CA GLU A 13 2.33 -9.17 5.88
C GLU A 13 1.77 -7.89 6.52
N ALA A 14 2.55 -6.80 6.55
CA ALA A 14 2.08 -5.51 7.04
C ALA A 14 0.93 -4.93 6.19
N LEU A 15 0.99 -5.09 4.87
CA LEU A 15 -0.06 -4.65 3.95
C LEU A 15 -1.35 -5.47 4.10
N GLU A 16 -1.24 -6.79 4.25
CA GLU A 16 -2.40 -7.66 4.49
C GLU A 16 -3.07 -7.33 5.83
N TYR A 17 -2.28 -7.05 6.87
CA TYR A 17 -2.81 -6.59 8.16
C TYR A 17 -3.55 -5.25 8.03
N ALA A 18 -2.95 -4.26 7.35
CA ALA A 18 -3.58 -2.96 7.13
C ALA A 18 -4.91 -3.10 6.36
N ARG A 19 -4.91 -3.92 5.29
CA ARG A 19 -6.12 -4.22 4.51
C ARG A 19 -7.20 -4.85 5.39
N HIS A 20 -6.86 -5.82 6.22
CA HIS A 20 -7.83 -6.47 7.10
C HIS A 20 -8.42 -5.48 8.11
N SER A 21 -7.59 -4.61 8.70
CA SER A 21 -8.05 -3.57 9.63
C SER A 21 -9.03 -2.59 8.98
N LEU A 22 -8.78 -2.20 7.73
CA LEU A 22 -9.67 -1.32 6.97
C LEU A 22 -10.99 -2.03 6.63
N TYR A 23 -10.92 -3.30 6.23
CA TYR A 23 -12.11 -4.12 5.98
C TYR A 23 -13.02 -4.20 7.22
N LEU A 24 -12.44 -4.44 8.40
CA LEU A 24 -13.18 -4.43 9.67
C LEU A 24 -13.80 -3.06 10.00
N SER A 25 -13.24 -1.98 9.45
CA SER A 25 -13.76 -0.62 9.58
C SER A 25 -14.81 -0.26 8.51
N GLY A 26 -15.19 -1.21 7.66
CA GLY A 26 -16.16 -1.00 6.57
C GLY A 26 -15.57 -0.39 5.31
N MET A 27 -14.24 -0.30 5.20
CA MET A 27 -13.54 0.16 3.99
C MET A 27 -12.90 -1.02 3.28
N ASP A 28 -13.43 -1.38 2.12
CA ASP A 28 -12.81 -2.41 1.29
C ASP A 28 -11.73 -1.80 0.40
N MET A 29 -10.56 -2.44 0.38
CA MET A 29 -9.47 -2.06 -0.52
C MET A 29 -9.46 -3.01 -1.71
N THR A 30 -9.49 -2.43 -2.90
CA THR A 30 -9.36 -3.19 -4.14
C THR A 30 -7.93 -3.73 -4.32
N GLU A 31 -7.77 -4.69 -5.23
CA GLU A 31 -6.43 -5.14 -5.61
C GLU A 31 -5.59 -4.03 -6.27
N GLU A 32 -6.24 -3.06 -6.92
CA GLU A 32 -5.55 -1.91 -7.51
C GLU A 32 -5.01 -0.98 -6.41
N ASP A 33 -5.78 -0.71 -5.36
CA ASP A 33 -5.32 0.08 -4.21
C ASP A 33 -4.08 -0.56 -3.58
N MET A 34 -4.08 -1.89 -3.42
CA MET A 34 -2.94 -2.63 -2.89
C MET A 34 -1.71 -2.52 -3.79
N LYS A 35 -1.88 -2.59 -5.12
CA LYS A 35 -0.78 -2.41 -6.08
C LYS A 35 -0.20 -1.00 -6.02
N ASN A 36 -1.05 0.01 -5.94
CA ASN A 36 -0.66 1.41 -5.85
C ASN A 36 0.11 1.70 -4.55
N VAL A 37 -0.39 1.24 -3.41
CA VAL A 37 0.30 1.39 -2.11
C VAL A 37 1.65 0.67 -2.13
N MET A 38 1.72 -0.55 -2.69
CA MET A 38 2.99 -1.28 -2.81
C MET A 38 4.00 -0.55 -3.71
N ALA A 39 3.55 0.07 -4.80
CA ALA A 39 4.41 0.86 -5.67
C ALA A 39 5.01 2.06 -4.93
N VAL A 40 4.23 2.72 -4.08
CA VAL A 40 4.72 3.82 -3.22
C VAL A 40 5.73 3.33 -2.19
N LEU A 41 5.41 2.27 -1.46
CA LEU A 41 6.28 1.73 -0.40
C LEU A 41 7.59 1.15 -0.92
N THR A 42 7.61 0.68 -2.18
CA THR A 42 8.82 0.18 -2.84
C THR A 42 9.59 1.24 -3.62
N GLY A 43 9.12 2.49 -3.62
CA GLY A 43 9.74 3.61 -4.34
C GLY A 43 9.62 3.53 -5.86
N LYS A 44 8.74 2.68 -6.39
CA LYS A 44 8.40 2.62 -7.83
C LYS A 44 7.47 3.74 -8.27
N MET A 45 6.79 4.37 -7.32
CA MET A 45 5.87 5.48 -7.51
C MET A 45 6.04 6.43 -6.31
N THR A 46 5.94 7.73 -6.54
CA THR A 46 5.88 8.73 -5.47
C THR A 46 4.45 8.90 -4.96
N MET A 47 4.29 9.42 -3.74
CA MET A 47 2.96 9.75 -3.23
C MET A 47 2.24 10.79 -4.11
N GLN A 48 2.98 11.72 -4.72
CA GLN A 48 2.40 12.73 -5.62
C GLN A 48 1.85 12.08 -6.90
N GLU A 49 2.60 11.17 -7.52
CA GLU A 49 2.12 10.43 -8.70
C GLU A 49 0.87 9.61 -8.40
N LEU A 50 0.79 9.00 -7.21
CA LEU A 50 -0.42 8.32 -6.77
C LEU A 50 -1.61 9.29 -6.65
N ILE A 51 -1.41 10.45 -6.02
CA ILE A 51 -2.46 11.46 -5.86
C ILE A 51 -2.96 11.95 -7.22
N GLU A 52 -2.07 12.22 -8.17
CA GLU A 52 -2.48 12.63 -9.53
C GLU A 52 -3.26 11.52 -10.24
N LYS A 53 -2.81 10.26 -10.15
CA LYS A 53 -3.53 9.11 -10.72
C LYS A 53 -4.96 8.99 -10.18
N LEU A 54 -5.17 9.24 -8.89
CA LEU A 54 -6.49 9.15 -8.25
C LEU A 54 -7.43 10.31 -8.62
N LYS A 55 -6.90 11.47 -9.07
CA LYS A 55 -7.72 12.61 -9.52
C LYS A 55 -8.30 12.42 -10.93
N GLU A 56 -7.73 11.51 -11.71
CA GLU A 56 -8.18 11.20 -13.07
C GLU A 56 -9.33 10.17 -13.12
N ILE A 57 -9.79 9.71 -11.95
CA ILE A 57 -10.93 8.78 -11.77
C ILE A 57 -12.20 9.58 -11.46
#